data_AF-A0A6J6CCI0-F1
#
_entry.id   AF-A0A6J6CCI0-F1
#
_cell.length_a   1.000
_cell.length_b   1.000
_cell.length_c   1.000
_cell.angle_alpha   90.00
_cell.angle_beta   90.00
_cell.angle_gamma   90.00
#
_symmetry.space_group_name_H-M   'P 1'
#
loop_
_entity.id
_entity.type
_entity.pdbx_description
1 polymer ?
#
loop_
_entity_poly.entity_id
_entity_poly.type
_entity_poly.pdbx_seq_one_letter_code
_entity_poly.pdbx_strand_id
1 'polypeptide(L)'
;MTYTQLAISGVIFALLADYFFLRTRLITTKRFWTSYAIIINFQLLTNWWLTSRNIVMYSPDAIMGIRIASAPAEDLLFGFALVLLVLAMWERKSD
;
A
#
# COMPACT_ATOMS: atom_id res chain seq x y z
N MET A 1 -14.47 -10.87 7.24
CA MET A 1 -13.41 -10.84 6.20
C MET A 1 -12.09 -10.75 6.93
N THR A 2 -11.09 -11.54 6.55
CA THR A 2 -9.75 -11.45 7.14
C THR A 2 -9.04 -10.19 6.65
N TYR A 3 -8.06 -9.69 7.40
CA TYR A 3 -7.29 -8.52 6.98
C TYR A 3 -6.62 -8.73 5.63
N THR A 4 -6.09 -9.93 5.41
CA THR A 4 -5.54 -10.38 4.13
C THR A 4 -6.55 -10.28 2.98
N GLN A 5 -7.81 -10.68 3.19
CA GLN A 5 -8.85 -10.55 2.18
C GLN A 5 -9.11 -9.09 1.82
N LEU A 6 -9.11 -8.19 2.81
CA LEU A 6 -9.27 -6.75 2.59
C LEU A 6 -8.06 -6.16 1.86
N ALA A 7 -6.84 -6.56 2.21
CA ALA A 7 -5.63 -6.09 1.55
C ALA A 7 -5.58 -6.51 0.07
N ILE A 8 -5.88 -7.78 -0.22
CA ILE A 8 -5.90 -8.29 -1.59
C ILE A 8 -7.03 -7.64 -2.40
N SER A 9 -8.25 -7.56 -1.84
CA SER A 9 -9.38 -6.95 -2.55
C SER A 9 -9.14 -5.46 -2.80
N GLY A 10 -8.50 -4.75 -1.86
CA GLY A 10 -8.09 -3.36 -2.01
C GLY A 10 -7.11 -3.15 -3.16
N VAL A 11 -6.09 -4.00 -3.29
CA VAL A 11 -5.13 -3.94 -4.42
C VAL A 11 -5.84 -4.17 -5.75
N ILE A 12 -6.66 -5.23 -5.84
CA ILE A 12 -7.42 -5.52 -7.07
C ILE A 12 -8.32 -4.33 -7.43
N PHE A 13 -9.04 -3.78 -6.46
CA PHE A 13 -9.89 -2.62 -6.67
C PHE A 13 -9.10 -1.40 -7.15
N ALA A 14 -7.95 -1.09 -6.53
CA ALA A 14 -7.12 0.04 -6.92
C ALA A 14 -6.55 -0.10 -8.35
N LEU A 15 -6.13 -1.31 -8.74
CA LEU A 15 -5.68 -1.60 -10.10
C LEU A 15 -6.79 -1.44 -11.13
N LEU A 16 -7.99 -1.97 -10.82
CA LEU A 16 -9.15 -1.82 -11.70
C LEU A 16 -9.58 -0.35 -11.81
N ALA A 17 -9.53 0.40 -10.69
CA ALA A 17 -9.81 1.82 -10.64
C ALA A 17 -8.85 2.63 -11.53
N ASP A 18 -7.53 2.45 -11.38
CA ASP A 18 -6.51 3.13 -12.18
C ASP A 18 -6.66 2.81 -13.68
N TYR A 19 -6.90 1.55 -14.03
CA TYR A 19 -6.89 1.12 -15.43
C TYR A 19 -8.21 1.37 -16.17
N PHE A 20 -9.35 1.02 -15.57
CA PHE A 20 -10.65 0.99 -16.26
C PHE A 20 -11.53 2.22 -15.96
N PHE A 21 -11.58 2.65 -14.71
CA PHE A 21 -12.51 3.70 -14.27
C PHE A 21 -11.92 5.11 -14.42
N LEU A 22 -10.71 5.31 -13.89
CA LEU A 22 -10.00 6.59 -13.91
C LEU A 22 -9.15 6.72 -15.18
N ARG A 23 -8.71 5.58 -15.74
CA ARG A 23 -7.91 5.48 -16.99
C ARG A 23 -6.62 6.29 -16.95
N THR A 24 -6.11 6.57 -15.76
CA THR A 24 -4.88 7.31 -15.50
C THR A 24 -3.63 6.49 -15.83
N ARG A 25 -3.73 5.15 -15.75
CA ARG A 25 -2.64 4.20 -16.04
C ARG A 25 -1.33 4.53 -15.29
N LEU A 26 -1.44 5.09 -14.08
CA LEU A 26 -0.29 5.55 -13.30
C LEU A 26 0.71 4.43 -13.03
N ILE A 27 0.21 3.20 -12.83
CA ILE A 27 1.05 2.03 -12.58
C ILE A 27 2.02 1.71 -13.73
N THR A 28 1.76 2.20 -14.94
CA THR A 28 2.66 2.01 -16.09
C THR A 28 3.75 3.08 -16.18
N THR A 29 3.67 4.12 -15.35
CA THR A 29 4.57 5.28 -15.43
C THR A 29 5.77 5.13 -14.50
N LYS A 30 6.94 5.56 -14.97
CA LYS A 30 8.14 5.62 -14.13
C LYS A 30 7.97 6.56 -12.92
N ARG A 31 7.20 7.65 -13.09
CA ARG A 31 6.97 8.65 -12.04
C ARG A 31 6.29 8.04 -10.83
N PHE A 32 5.25 7.23 -11.04
CA PHE A 32 4.58 6.51 -9.96
C PHE A 32 5.55 5.61 -9.18
N TRP A 33 6.32 4.77 -9.89
CA TRP A 33 7.24 3.83 -9.24
C TRP A 33 8.38 4.54 -8.51
N THR A 34 8.92 5.64 -9.04
CA THR A 34 9.93 6.45 -8.33
C THR A 34 9.36 7.02 -7.03
N SER A 35 8.16 7.60 -7.07
CA SER A 35 7.51 8.14 -5.87
C SER A 35 7.17 7.03 -4.87
N TYR A 36 6.63 5.90 -5.34
CA TYR A 36 6.29 4.77 -4.50
C TYR A 36 7.53 4.13 -3.85
N ALA A 37 8.66 4.07 -4.57
CA ALA A 37 9.92 3.61 -4.01
C ALA A 37 10.37 4.50 -2.84
N ILE A 38 10.22 5.81 -2.93
CA ILE A 38 10.53 6.71 -1.81
C ILE A 38 9.61 6.40 -0.62
N ILE A 39 8.31 6.30 -0.86
CA ILE A 39 7.30 6.04 0.18
C ILE A 39 7.59 4.72 0.90
N ILE A 40 7.78 3.61 0.18
CA ILE A 40 7.97 2.29 0.79
C ILE A 40 9.27 2.22 1.60
N ASN A 41 10.34 2.91 1.17
CA ASN A 41 11.58 2.96 1.94
C ASN A 41 11.37 3.61 3.32
N PHE A 42 10.74 4.80 3.36
CA PHE A 42 10.46 5.46 4.63
C PHE A 42 9.40 4.72 5.47
N GLN A 43 8.43 4.09 4.82
CA GLN A 43 7.42 3.26 5.49
C GLN A 43 8.08 2.10 6.23
N LEU A 44 8.99 1.36 5.58
CA LEU A 44 9.68 0.23 6.20
C LEU A 44 10.62 0.68 7.32
N LEU A 45 11.40 1.75 7.11
CA LEU A 45 12.29 2.31 8.13
C LEU A 45 11.53 2.75 9.38
N THR A 46 10.42 3.47 9.19
CA THR A 46 9.61 3.97 10.30
C THR A 46 8.89 2.84 11.00
N ASN A 47 8.32 1.88 10.26
CA ASN A 47 7.65 0.74 10.83
C ASN A 47 8.61 -0.06 11.71
N TRP A 48 9.78 -0.42 11.17
CA TRP A 48 10.83 -1.12 11.91
C TRP A 48 11.24 -0.39 13.19
N TRP A 49 11.43 0.93 13.11
CA TRP A 49 11.76 1.74 14.29
C TRP A 49 10.64 1.70 15.35
N LEU A 50 9.38 1.83 14.93
CA LEU A 50 8.25 1.81 15.86
C LEU A 50 8.03 0.43 16.49
N THR A 51 8.19 -0.66 15.72
CA THR A 51 8.05 -2.03 16.27
C THR A 51 9.19 -2.36 17.21
N SER A 52 10.44 -1.95 16.91
CA SER A 52 11.58 -2.22 17.79
C SER A 52 11.48 -1.53 19.15
N ARG A 53 10.70 -0.45 19.24
CA ARG A 53 10.42 0.28 20.47
C ARG A 53 9.13 -0.17 21.18
N ASN A 54 8.45 -1.20 20.66
CA ASN A 54 7.12 -1.64 21.13
C ASN A 54 6.06 -0.52 21.15
N ILE A 55 6.20 0.48 20.28
CA ILE A 55 5.23 1.59 20.18
C ILE A 55 4.02 1.15 19.35
N VAL A 56 4.28 0.43 18.26
CA VAL A 56 3.25 -0.17 17.41
C VAL A 56 3.47 -1.67 17.38
N MET A 57 2.46 -2.43 17.80
CA MET A 57 2.51 -3.88 17.85
C MET A 57 1.32 -4.47 17.11
N TYR A 58 1.59 -5.47 16.29
CA TYR A 58 0.59 -6.16 15.48
C TYR A 58 0.08 -7.40 16.20
N SER A 59 -1.24 -7.55 16.29
CA SER A 59 -1.85 -8.75 16.86
C SER A 59 -1.56 -9.96 15.95
N PRO A 60 -0.99 -11.07 16.49
CA PRO A 60 -0.72 -12.28 15.73
C PRO A 60 -1.98 -12.87 15.08
N ASP A 61 -3.14 -12.72 15.73
CA ASP A 61 -4.41 -13.27 15.26
C ASP A 61 -5.00 -12.53 14.06
N ALA A 62 -4.49 -11.32 13.77
CA ALA A 62 -4.99 -10.46 12.71
C ALA A 62 -4.16 -10.54 11.41
N ILE A 63 -2.94 -11.08 11.47
CA ILE A 63 -1.98 -11.11 10.35
C ILE A 63 -1.60 -12.56 10.00
N MET A 64 -1.25 -12.85 8.75
CA MET A 64 -0.77 -14.19 8.36
C MET A 64 0.64 -14.53 8.88
N GLY A 65 1.31 -13.58 9.56
CA GLY A 65 2.65 -13.76 10.13
C GLY A 65 3.81 -13.46 9.16
N ILE A 66 3.54 -13.19 7.89
CA ILE A 66 4.57 -12.75 6.92
C ILE A 66 4.94 -11.30 7.20
N ARG A 67 6.23 -11.04 7.47
CA ARG A 67 6.73 -9.70 7.79
C ARG A 67 7.94 -9.32 6.93
N ILE A 68 7.99 -8.06 6.53
CA ILE A 68 9.11 -7.43 5.83
C ILE A 68 9.53 -6.20 6.65
N ALA A 69 10.78 -6.18 7.15
CA ALA A 69 11.26 -5.15 8.07
C ALA A 69 10.29 -4.86 9.23
N SER A 70 9.82 -5.92 9.89
CA SER A 70 8.82 -5.90 10.97
C SER A 70 7.37 -5.53 10.57
N ALA A 71 7.15 -4.98 9.38
CA ALA A 71 5.82 -4.67 8.85
C ALA A 71 5.11 -5.92 8.30
N PRO A 72 3.83 -6.15 8.60
CA PRO A 72 3.04 -7.21 7.97
C PRO A 72 2.93 -7.03 6.45
N ALA A 73 2.94 -8.13 5.69
CA ALA A 73 2.78 -8.07 4.23
C ALA A 73 1.44 -7.43 3.82
N GLU A 74 0.38 -7.66 4.60
CA GLU A 74 -0.94 -7.07 4.39
C GLU A 74 -0.93 -5.54 4.47
N ASP A 75 -0.15 -4.96 5.39
CA ASP A 75 0.01 -3.50 5.50
C ASP A 75 0.66 -2.89 4.27
N LEU A 76 1.61 -3.61 3.66
CA LEU A 76 2.27 -3.15 2.43
C LEU A 76 1.32 -3.18 1.24
N LEU A 77 0.52 -4.24 1.13
CA LEU A 77 -0.52 -4.37 0.10
C LEU A 77 -1.59 -3.29 0.26
N PHE A 78 -2.08 -3.09 1.48
CA PHE A 78 -3.06 -2.05 1.77
C PHE A 78 -2.50 -0.65 1.51
N GLY A 79 -1.27 -0.38 1.96
CA GLY A 79 -0.58 0.88 1.70
C GLY A 79 -0.38 1.15 0.20
N PHE A 80 -0.02 0.14 -0.58
CA PHE A 80 0.06 0.23 -2.05
C PHE A 80 -1.28 0.63 -2.65
N ALA A 81 -2.35 -0.09 -2.30
CA ALA A 81 -3.70 0.17 -2.82
C ALA A 81 -4.16 1.60 -2.51
N LEU A 82 -3.92 2.06 -1.28
CA LEU A 82 -4.25 3.41 -0.84
C LEU A 82 -3.51 4.47 -1.66
N VAL A 83 -2.19 4.34 -1.80
CA VAL A 83 -1.36 5.30 -2.55
C VAL A 83 -1.78 5.35 -4.01
N LEU A 84 -1.93 4.20 -4.67
CA LEU A 84 -2.34 4.14 -6.07
C LEU A 84 -3.70 4.79 -6.29
N LEU A 85 -4.69 4.45 -5.47
CA LEU A 85 -6.05 4.97 -5.62
C LEU A 85 -6.12 6.48 -5.40
N VAL A 86 -5.47 7.00 -4.34
CA VAL A 86 -5.47 8.43 -4.04
C VAL A 86 -4.81 9.23 -5.16
N LEU A 87 -3.66 8.78 -5.65
CA LEU A 87 -2.96 9.46 -6.76
C LEU A 87 -3.78 9.40 -8.05
N ALA A 88 -4.38 8.26 -8.37
CA ALA A 88 -5.22 8.12 -9.57
C ALA A 88 -6.45 9.05 -9.50
N MET A 89 -7.07 9.20 -8.33
CA MET A 89 -8.20 10.11 -8.15
C MET A 89 -7.80 11.57 -8.33
N TRP A 90 -6.60 11.94 -7.89
CA TRP A 90 -6.08 13.30 -8.04
C TRP A 90 -5.69 13.62 -9.48
N GLU A 91 -4.97 12.72 -10.16
CA GLU A 91 -4.53 12.91 -11.55
C GLU A 91 -5.74 13.16 -12.47
N ARG A 92 -6.82 12.36 -12.31
CA ARG A 92 -8.05 12.55 -13.10
C ARG A 92 -8.71 13.92 -12.93
N LYS A 93 -8.56 14.56 -11.77
CA LYS A 93 -9.13 15.90 -11.52
C LYS A 93 -8.29 17.00 -12.17
N SER A 94 -7.02 16.73 -12.43
CA SER A 94 -6.08 17.71 -13.01
C SER A 94 -6.18 17.84 -14.53
N ASP A 95 -6.83 16.88 -15.20
CA ASP A 95 -7.22 16.92 -16.62
C ASP A 95 -8.62 17.55 -16.81
#